data_AF-A0A2M9K7A4-F1
#
_entry.id   AF-A0A2M9K7A4-F1
#
_cell.length_a   1.000
_cell.length_b   1.000
_cell.length_c   1.000
_cell.angle_alpha   90.00
_cell.angle_beta   90.00
_cell.angle_gamma   90.00
#
_symmetry.space_group_name_H-M   'P 1'
#
loop_
_entity.id
_entity.type
_entity.pdbx_description
1 polymer ?
#
loop_
_entity_poly.entity_id
_entity_poly.type
_entity_poly.pdbx_seq_one_letter_code
_entity_poly.pdbx_strand_id
1 'polypeptide(L)'
;MSPMVTSYLPCMGTLPPASVRPALAALLVALALSGCSASAPATPHPTPTPASGPSSPAQVCTSLVSYWAKETLKGTYWSGLDWEQKGLSNQQYEIHEEAVAAGRAEERTAGRDKALELIDQLVARRCAAADGATWSSENWRPPT
;
A
#
# COMPACT_ATOMS: atom_id res chain seq x y z
N MET A 1 -18.58 13.30 50.32
CA MET A 1 -18.35 11.94 49.77
C MET A 1 -17.08 12.01 48.93
N SER A 2 -15.97 11.52 49.49
CA SER A 2 -14.65 11.49 48.86
C SER A 2 -14.35 10.06 48.42
N PRO A 3 -13.83 9.81 47.21
CA PRO A 3 -13.20 8.53 46.92
C PRO A 3 -11.70 8.58 47.25
N MET A 4 -11.28 7.54 47.96
CA MET A 4 -9.93 7.27 48.45
C MET A 4 -8.95 6.99 47.30
N VAL A 5 -7.75 7.53 47.45
CA VAL A 5 -6.53 7.12 46.74
C VAL A 5 -6.15 5.72 47.22
N THR A 6 -5.93 4.78 46.30
CA THR A 6 -5.28 3.49 46.60
C THR A 6 -4.11 3.31 45.66
N SER A 7 -2.92 3.54 46.20
CA SER A 7 -1.63 3.20 45.62
C SER A 7 -1.31 1.74 45.93
N TYR A 8 -0.82 0.96 44.96
CA TYR A 8 0.00 -0.21 45.22
C TYR A 8 1.13 -0.30 44.18
N LEU A 9 2.35 0.01 44.64
CA LEU A 9 3.60 -0.48 44.06
C LEU A 9 3.86 -1.91 44.59
N PRO A 10 4.45 -2.78 43.75
CA PRO A 10 5.40 -3.77 44.24
C PRO A 10 6.83 -3.41 43.82
N CYS A 11 7.72 -3.49 44.80
CA CYS A 11 9.17 -3.35 44.71
C CYS A 11 9.83 -4.65 44.24
N MET A 12 10.89 -4.53 43.42
CA MET A 12 12.05 -5.43 43.25
C MET A 12 11.78 -6.87 42.76
N GLY A 13 12.51 -7.47 41.82
CA GLY A 13 13.73 -7.12 41.10
C GLY A 13 14.33 -8.41 40.54
N THR A 14 15.06 -8.34 39.42
CA THR A 14 16.21 -9.20 39.08
C THR A 14 16.84 -8.70 37.78
N LEU A 15 18.16 -8.56 37.80
CA LEU A 15 19.03 -8.09 36.70
C LEU A 15 19.24 -9.19 35.63
N PRO A 16 19.82 -8.84 34.46
CA PRO A 16 19.61 -9.52 33.17
C PRO A 16 20.55 -10.71 32.95
N PRO A 17 20.22 -11.62 32.01
CA PRO A 17 21.21 -12.54 31.45
C PRO A 17 22.07 -11.82 30.39
N ALA A 18 23.33 -11.61 30.72
CA ALA A 18 24.39 -11.49 29.71
C ALA A 18 24.79 -12.89 29.26
N SER A 19 24.76 -13.16 27.94
CA SER A 19 25.83 -13.94 27.30
C SER A 19 25.72 -14.06 25.79
N VAL A 20 26.82 -13.63 25.16
CA VAL A 20 27.54 -14.28 24.07
C VAL A 20 26.90 -14.25 22.69
N ARG A 21 27.35 -13.27 21.90
CA ARG A 21 27.52 -13.41 20.45
C ARG A 21 28.72 -14.32 20.18
N PRO A 22 28.58 -15.39 19.40
CA PRO A 22 29.65 -15.87 18.54
C PRO A 22 29.33 -15.54 17.08
N ALA A 23 30.35 -15.02 16.41
CA ALA A 23 30.38 -14.66 15.01
C ALA A 23 29.99 -15.85 14.11
N LEU A 24 29.01 -15.63 13.22
CA LEU A 24 28.91 -16.37 11.96
C LEU A 24 29.51 -15.47 10.85
N ALA A 25 30.80 -15.19 11.01
CA ALA A 25 31.61 -14.70 9.92
C ALA A 25 32.02 -15.91 9.06
N ALA A 26 31.59 -15.88 7.80
CA ALA A 26 32.31 -16.46 6.66
C ALA A 26 32.66 -17.96 6.73
N LEU A 27 31.66 -18.82 6.54
CA LEU A 27 31.86 -20.07 5.78
C LEU A 27 31.34 -19.85 4.34
N LEU A 28 32.11 -19.08 3.56
CA LEU A 28 31.89 -18.82 2.13
C LEU A 28 33.06 -19.34 1.29
N VAL A 29 33.68 -20.45 1.68
CA VAL A 29 34.76 -21.08 0.90
C VAL A 29 34.61 -22.60 0.98
N ALA A 30 33.94 -23.18 -0.01
CA ALA A 30 34.20 -24.52 -0.55
C ALA A 30 32.99 -24.98 -1.36
N LEU A 31 32.91 -24.60 -2.63
CA LEU A 31 32.22 -25.34 -3.71
C LEU A 31 32.69 -24.76 -5.05
N ALA A 32 34.00 -24.78 -5.25
CA ALA A 32 34.61 -24.62 -6.56
C ALA A 32 35.08 -26.01 -7.02
N LEU A 33 34.84 -26.31 -8.28
CA LEU A 33 35.22 -27.51 -9.05
C LEU A 33 34.23 -28.68 -9.08
N SER A 34 33.15 -28.51 -9.84
CA SER A 34 32.55 -29.59 -10.64
C SER A 34 32.10 -29.06 -12.00
N GLY A 35 33.09 -28.73 -12.85
CA GLY A 35 32.85 -28.49 -14.28
C GLY A 35 32.63 -29.80 -15.00
N CYS A 36 31.37 -30.19 -15.19
CA CYS A 36 30.98 -31.24 -16.12
C CYS A 36 30.49 -30.58 -17.41
N SER A 37 31.35 -30.52 -18.43
CA SER A 37 30.93 -30.18 -19.79
C SER A 37 30.12 -31.33 -20.36
N ALA A 38 28.81 -31.28 -20.15
CA ALA A 38 27.85 -31.93 -21.01
C ALA A 38 27.22 -30.83 -21.87
N SER A 39 27.51 -30.83 -23.17
CA SER A 39 26.87 -29.94 -24.14
C SER A 39 25.38 -30.22 -24.16
N ALA A 40 24.63 -29.45 -23.37
CA ALA A 40 23.18 -29.41 -23.46
C ALA A 40 22.80 -28.76 -24.79
N PRO A 41 21.76 -29.25 -25.49
CA PRO A 41 21.24 -28.59 -26.68
C PRO A 41 20.86 -27.15 -26.33
N ALA A 42 21.24 -26.20 -27.19
CA ALA A 42 20.95 -24.79 -27.00
C ALA A 42 19.44 -24.60 -26.77
N THR A 43 19.06 -24.28 -25.54
CA THR A 43 17.72 -23.80 -25.23
C THR A 43 17.49 -22.52 -26.02
N PRO A 44 16.35 -22.37 -26.73
CA PRO A 44 16.01 -21.12 -27.36
C PRO A 44 16.05 -20.01 -26.31
N HIS A 45 16.84 -18.96 -26.54
CA HIS A 45 16.81 -17.78 -25.71
C HIS A 45 15.38 -17.23 -25.73
N PRO A 46 14.69 -17.10 -24.59
CA PRO A 46 13.39 -16.45 -24.57
C PRO A 46 13.58 -15.02 -25.06
N THR A 47 12.80 -14.63 -26.07
CA THR A 47 12.72 -13.23 -26.50
C THR A 47 12.37 -12.38 -25.28
N PRO A 48 13.15 -11.33 -24.96
CA PRO A 48 12.84 -10.49 -23.82
C PRO A 48 11.45 -9.87 -24.03
N THR A 49 10.52 -10.18 -23.12
CA THR A 49 9.23 -9.50 -23.08
C THR A 49 9.49 -8.02 -22.81
N PRO A 50 8.93 -7.09 -23.60
CA PRO A 50 9.07 -5.67 -23.32
C PRO A 50 8.53 -5.39 -21.91
N ALA A 51 9.35 -4.74 -21.09
CA ALA A 51 8.91 -4.32 -19.76
C ALA A 51 7.74 -3.33 -19.91
N SER A 52 6.72 -3.49 -19.06
CA SER A 52 5.65 -2.50 -18.97
C SER A 52 6.26 -1.13 -18.66
N GLY A 53 5.89 -0.11 -19.45
CA GLY A 53 6.28 1.26 -19.18
C GLY A 53 5.77 1.74 -17.81
N PRO A 54 6.30 2.86 -17.27
CA PRO A 54 5.83 3.41 -16.02
C PRO A 54 4.34 3.78 -16.12
N SER A 55 3.59 3.55 -15.04
CA SER A 55 2.19 3.98 -14.95
C SER A 55 2.08 5.50 -15.08
N SER A 56 1.08 5.97 -15.82
CA SER A 56 0.77 7.40 -15.89
C SER A 56 0.24 7.93 -14.54
N PRO A 57 0.33 9.24 -14.27
CA PRO A 57 -0.25 9.84 -13.06
C PRO A 57 -1.74 9.49 -12.89
N ALA A 58 -2.52 9.51 -13.97
CA ALA A 58 -3.93 9.12 -13.96
C ALA A 58 -4.13 7.64 -13.58
N GLN A 59 -3.26 6.73 -14.03
CA GLN A 59 -3.32 5.32 -13.67
C GLN A 59 -2.99 5.10 -12.18
N VAL A 60 -1.99 5.83 -11.66
CA VAL A 60 -1.63 5.79 -10.23
C VAL A 60 -2.77 6.34 -9.37
N CYS A 61 -3.34 7.48 -9.74
CA CYS A 61 -4.51 8.06 -9.08
C CYS A 61 -5.67 7.06 -9.06
N THR A 62 -5.97 6.45 -10.22
CA THR A 62 -7.11 5.54 -10.35
C THR A 62 -6.96 4.32 -9.44
N SER A 63 -5.78 3.69 -9.44
CA SER A 63 -5.55 2.49 -8.62
C SER A 63 -5.64 2.80 -7.12
N LEU A 64 -5.02 3.90 -6.69
CA LEU A 64 -4.95 4.29 -5.28
C LEU A 64 -6.31 4.74 -4.74
N VAL A 65 -6.99 5.65 -5.45
CA VAL A 65 -8.28 6.21 -5.02
C VAL A 65 -9.37 5.14 -5.07
N SER A 66 -9.44 4.32 -6.13
CA SER A 66 -10.42 3.23 -6.20
C SER A 66 -10.22 2.21 -5.09
N TYR A 67 -8.98 1.86 -4.77
CA TYR A 67 -8.69 0.92 -3.69
C TYR A 67 -9.26 1.44 -2.36
N TRP A 68 -8.90 2.66 -1.97
CA TRP A 68 -9.33 3.22 -0.69
C TRP A 68 -10.82 3.52 -0.62
N ALA A 69 -11.44 3.94 -1.73
CA ALA A 69 -12.88 4.14 -1.78
C ALA A 69 -13.64 2.81 -1.59
N LYS A 70 -13.17 1.74 -2.23
CA LYS A 70 -13.77 0.40 -2.09
C LYS A 70 -13.56 -0.17 -0.69
N GLU A 71 -12.39 0.01 -0.09
CA GLU A 71 -12.14 -0.42 1.29
C GLU A 71 -13.03 0.35 2.28
N THR A 72 -13.16 1.66 2.10
CA THR A 72 -14.08 2.52 2.89
C THR A 72 -15.53 2.09 2.75
N LEU A 73 -15.97 1.69 1.56
CA LEU A 73 -17.32 1.14 1.35
C LEU A 73 -17.50 -0.21 2.03
N LYS A 74 -16.46 -1.06 2.01
CA LYS A 74 -16.48 -2.37 2.70
C LYS A 74 -16.45 -2.25 4.21
N GLY A 75 -15.93 -1.16 4.77
CA GLY A 75 -15.80 -0.99 6.22
C GLY A 75 -14.76 -1.94 6.81
N THR A 76 -13.68 -2.23 6.09
CA THR A 76 -12.55 -3.04 6.59
C THR A 76 -11.80 -2.33 7.71
N TYR A 77 -10.96 -3.07 8.45
CA TYR A 77 -10.19 -2.54 9.57
C TYR A 77 -9.40 -1.25 9.24
N TRP A 78 -8.93 -1.11 8.00
CA TRP A 78 -8.13 0.03 7.53
C TRP A 78 -8.95 1.20 6.98
N SER A 79 -10.29 1.10 6.94
CA SER A 79 -11.15 2.13 6.36
C SER A 79 -11.01 3.48 7.08
N GLY A 80 -10.76 3.45 8.39
CA GLY A 80 -10.67 4.63 9.25
C GLY A 80 -9.31 5.35 9.24
N LEU A 81 -8.35 4.91 8.43
CA LEU A 81 -7.09 5.65 8.25
C LEU A 81 -7.40 7.05 7.68
N ASP A 82 -6.65 8.04 8.15
CA ASP A 82 -6.69 9.39 7.58
C ASP A 82 -6.12 9.38 6.14
N TRP A 83 -6.38 10.46 5.39
CA TRP A 83 -6.03 10.52 3.98
C TRP A 83 -4.51 10.60 3.73
N GLU A 84 -3.75 11.14 4.69
CA GLU A 84 -2.28 11.21 4.62
C GLU A 84 -1.68 9.82 4.82
N GLN A 85 -2.20 9.05 5.78
CA GLN A 85 -1.82 7.65 6.01
C GLN A 85 -2.14 6.74 4.81
N LYS A 86 -3.20 7.06 4.07
CA LYS A 86 -3.57 6.39 2.81
C LYS A 86 -2.65 6.78 1.64
N GLY A 87 -1.83 7.82 1.80
CA GLY A 87 -0.94 8.35 0.77
C GLY A 87 -1.68 9.13 -0.33
N LEU A 88 -2.87 9.65 -0.05
CA LEU A 88 -3.63 10.45 -1.00
C LEU A 88 -3.07 11.88 -1.04
N SER A 89 -3.09 12.52 -2.20
CA SER A 89 -3.02 13.99 -2.27
C SER A 89 -4.35 14.61 -1.82
N ASN A 90 -4.38 15.92 -1.56
CA ASN A 90 -5.63 16.63 -1.25
C ASN A 90 -6.68 16.45 -2.35
N GLN A 91 -6.27 16.62 -3.61
CA GLN A 91 -7.18 16.49 -4.74
C GLN A 91 -7.62 15.03 -4.95
N GLN A 92 -6.76 14.05 -4.68
CA GLN A 92 -7.14 12.63 -4.67
C GLN A 92 -8.12 12.31 -3.54
N TYR A 93 -7.97 12.95 -2.39
CA TYR A 93 -8.90 12.82 -1.28
C TYR A 93 -10.29 13.37 -1.61
N GLU A 94 -10.38 14.50 -2.33
CA GLU A 94 -11.67 15.00 -2.83
C GLU A 94 -12.36 13.98 -3.74
N ILE A 95 -11.62 13.35 -4.65
CA ILE A 95 -12.16 12.29 -5.54
C ILE A 95 -12.57 11.06 -4.72
N HIS A 96 -11.79 10.69 -3.69
CA HIS A 96 -12.13 9.60 -2.78
C HIS A 96 -13.48 9.83 -2.10
N GLU A 97 -13.69 11.00 -1.49
CA GLU A 97 -14.93 11.33 -0.78
C GLU A 97 -16.14 11.32 -1.73
N GLU A 98 -15.98 11.86 -2.93
CA GLU A 98 -17.02 11.80 -3.96
C GLU A 98 -17.36 10.34 -4.33
N ALA A 99 -16.35 9.51 -4.57
CA ALA A 99 -16.53 8.13 -4.94
C ALA A 99 -17.20 7.30 -3.83
N VAL A 100 -16.81 7.51 -2.57
CA VAL A 100 -17.45 6.87 -1.42
C VAL A 100 -18.90 7.30 -1.28
N ALA A 101 -19.20 8.60 -1.43
CA ALA A 101 -20.56 9.10 -1.36
C ALA A 101 -21.45 8.50 -2.47
N ALA A 102 -20.95 8.46 -3.71
CA ALA A 102 -21.65 7.89 -4.85
C ALA A 102 -21.82 6.36 -4.69
N GLY A 103 -20.77 5.65 -4.26
CA GLY A 103 -20.83 4.21 -3.99
C GLY A 103 -21.84 3.86 -2.90
N ARG A 104 -21.92 4.64 -1.81
CA ARG A 104 -22.96 4.44 -0.77
C ARG A 104 -24.37 4.70 -1.29
N ALA A 105 -24.54 5.63 -2.22
CA ALA A 105 -25.83 5.86 -2.86
C ALA A 105 -26.23 4.67 -3.74
N GLU A 106 -25.33 4.22 -4.60
CA GLU A 106 -25.54 3.08 -5.50
C GLU A 106 -25.76 1.77 -4.73
N GLU A 107 -25.05 1.57 -3.63
CA GLU A 107 -25.20 0.37 -2.82
C GLU A 107 -26.63 0.22 -2.27
N ARG A 108 -27.26 1.35 -1.89
CA ARG A 108 -28.63 1.35 -1.36
C ARG A 108 -29.67 1.02 -2.44
N THR A 109 -29.37 1.26 -3.72
CA THR A 109 -30.33 1.11 -4.82
C THR A 109 -30.10 -0.15 -5.65
N ALA A 110 -28.85 -0.51 -5.88
CA ALA A 110 -28.44 -1.56 -6.81
C ALA A 110 -27.50 -2.61 -6.19
N GLY A 111 -27.15 -2.46 -4.92
CA GLY A 111 -26.33 -3.41 -4.18
C GLY A 111 -24.83 -3.18 -4.31
N ARG A 112 -24.07 -3.94 -3.51
CA ARG A 112 -22.63 -3.74 -3.30
C ARG A 112 -21.82 -3.86 -4.60
N ASP A 113 -22.09 -4.86 -5.43
CA ASP A 113 -21.30 -5.09 -6.64
C ASP A 113 -21.40 -3.91 -7.62
N LYS A 114 -22.61 -3.37 -7.80
CA LYS A 114 -22.83 -2.17 -8.62
C LYS A 114 -22.19 -0.92 -8.04
N ALA A 115 -22.18 -0.77 -6.72
CA ALA A 115 -21.43 0.31 -6.08
C ALA A 115 -19.92 0.21 -6.33
N LEU A 116 -19.34 -0.99 -6.29
CA LEU A 116 -17.90 -1.18 -6.56
C LEU A 116 -17.57 -0.89 -8.04
N GLU A 117 -18.40 -1.35 -8.98
CA GLU A 117 -18.27 -1.01 -10.41
C GLU A 117 -18.36 0.51 -10.64
N LEU A 118 -19.33 1.18 -9.99
CA LEU A 118 -19.52 2.61 -10.10
C LEU A 118 -18.31 3.40 -9.54
N ILE A 119 -17.75 2.97 -8.40
CA ILE A 119 -16.54 3.57 -7.84
C ILE A 119 -15.41 3.52 -8.86
N ASP A 120 -15.15 2.35 -9.45
CA ASP A 120 -14.06 2.19 -10.41
C ASP A 120 -14.23 3.11 -11.64
N GLN A 121 -15.45 3.20 -12.18
CA GLN A 121 -15.74 4.04 -13.33
C GLN A 121 -15.66 5.54 -13.00
N LEU A 122 -16.19 5.96 -11.85
CA LEU A 122 -16.20 7.35 -11.42
C LEU A 122 -14.77 7.83 -11.16
N VAL A 123 -13.99 7.06 -10.39
CA VAL A 123 -12.61 7.38 -10.07
C VAL A 123 -11.76 7.48 -11.34
N ALA A 124 -11.87 6.51 -12.25
CA ALA A 124 -11.12 6.55 -13.51
C ALA A 124 -11.40 7.83 -14.31
N ARG A 125 -12.68 8.25 -14.42
CA ARG A 125 -13.06 9.49 -15.11
C ARG A 125 -12.51 10.73 -14.40
N ARG A 126 -12.63 10.80 -13.08
CA ARG A 126 -12.17 11.95 -12.28
C ARG A 126 -10.65 12.09 -12.28
N CYS A 127 -9.92 10.99 -12.08
CA CYS A 127 -8.47 10.96 -12.14
C CYS A 127 -7.93 11.32 -13.53
N ALA A 128 -8.58 10.88 -14.61
CA ALA A 128 -8.21 11.30 -15.96
C ALA A 128 -8.46 12.79 -16.20
N ALA A 129 -9.59 13.32 -15.75
CA ALA A 129 -9.93 14.74 -15.89
C ALA A 129 -9.00 15.66 -15.07
N ALA A 130 -8.47 15.17 -13.96
CA ALA A 130 -7.57 15.90 -13.06
C ALA A 130 -6.07 15.65 -13.35
N ASP A 131 -5.72 15.00 -14.46
CA ASP A 131 -4.34 14.62 -14.81
C ASP A 131 -3.60 13.91 -13.65
N GLY A 132 -4.28 12.94 -13.03
CA GLY A 132 -3.78 12.19 -11.88
C GLY A 132 -3.94 12.86 -10.51
N ALA A 133 -4.57 14.04 -10.46
CA ALA A 133 -4.85 14.77 -9.23
C ALA A 133 -3.59 14.93 -8.36
N THR A 134 -2.46 15.24 -9.01
CA THR A 134 -1.13 15.22 -8.37
C THR A 134 -0.87 16.41 -7.45
N TRP A 135 -1.82 17.35 -7.37
CA TRP A 135 -1.67 18.56 -6.58
C TRP A 135 -1.81 18.27 -5.07
N SER A 136 -0.74 18.50 -4.32
CA SER A 136 -0.75 18.60 -2.85
C SER A 136 -0.48 20.07 -2.48
N SER A 137 -1.23 20.62 -1.52
CA SER A 137 -1.15 22.06 -1.21
C SER A 137 0.10 22.47 -0.42
N GLU A 138 0.95 21.54 0.04
CA GLU A 138 2.02 21.88 1.00
C GLU A 138 3.44 21.58 0.52
N ASN A 139 3.65 20.73 -0.50
CA ASN A 139 5.02 20.40 -0.93
C ASN A 139 5.19 20.12 -2.44
N TRP A 140 4.20 20.43 -3.27
CA TRP A 140 4.25 20.14 -4.71
C TRP A 140 5.21 21.08 -5.46
N ARG A 141 6.05 20.51 -6.32
CA ARG A 141 6.83 21.22 -7.36
C ARG A 141 6.53 20.56 -8.72
N PRO A 142 6.43 21.34 -9.81
CA PRO A 142 6.26 20.78 -11.14
C PRO A 142 7.48 19.93 -11.53
N PRO A 143 7.30 18.85 -12.32
CA PRO A 143 8.42 18.15 -12.93
C PRO A 143 9.20 19.09 -13.86
N THR A 144 10.54 19.10 -13.72
CA THR A 144 11.48 19.81 -14.61
C THR A 144 11.77 19.03 -15.88
#